data_AF-A0A257Z594-F1
#
_entry.id   AF-A0A257Z594-F1
#
_cell.length_a   1.000
_cell.length_b   1.000
_cell.length_c   1.000
_cell.angle_alpha   90.00
_cell.angle_beta   90.00
_cell.angle_gamma   90.00
#
_symmetry.space_group_name_H-M   'P 1'
#
loop_
_entity.id
_entity.type
_entity.pdbx_description
1 polymer ?
#
loop_
_entity_poly.entity_id
_entity_poly.type
_entity_poly.pdbx_seq_one_letter_code
_entity_poly.pdbx_strand_id
1 'polypeptide(L)'
;SGAEGPADFILRGPVWPTGSFLGWTFVQAAGSLLGVGLVIKAYQMAEATTVSVFEYAILPISAGWTWLLWGETLDWTAWIGIALITLAGVIIARPGRRSPVAA
;
A
#
# COMPACT_ATOMS: atom_id res chain seq x y z
N SER A 1 37.78 14.82 0.58
CA SER A 1 37.24 14.67 1.94
C SER A 1 36.31 15.84 2.23
N GLY A 2 35.00 15.63 2.29
CA GLY A 2 34.06 16.72 2.56
C GLY A 2 32.63 16.20 2.71
N ALA A 3 32.33 15.74 3.93
CA ALA A 3 31.05 15.31 4.50
C ALA A 3 29.80 15.21 3.59
N GLU A 4 29.47 13.99 3.13
CA GLU A 4 28.13 13.62 2.59
C GLU A 4 27.10 13.39 3.72
N GLY A 5 27.01 14.32 4.67
CA GLY A 5 26.24 14.16 5.91
C GLY A 5 25.01 15.09 6.01
N PRO A 6 24.21 14.96 7.08
CA PRO A 6 23.08 15.85 7.38
C PRO A 6 23.45 17.34 7.38
N ALA A 7 24.70 17.66 7.72
CA ALA A 7 25.22 19.03 7.69
C ALA A 7 25.29 19.62 6.27
N ASP A 8 25.59 18.80 5.26
CA ASP A 8 25.61 19.23 3.85
C ASP A 8 24.19 19.42 3.31
N PHE A 9 23.25 18.58 3.74
CA PHE A 9 21.82 18.75 3.42
C PHE A 9 21.24 20.06 3.96
N ILE A 10 21.59 20.46 5.19
CA ILE A 10 21.09 21.70 5.81
C ILE A 10 21.64 22.95 5.10
N LEU A 11 22.88 22.91 4.61
CA LEU A 11 23.52 24.04 3.95
C LEU A 11 23.31 24.07 2.42
N ARG A 12 22.65 23.03 1.87
CA ARG A 12 22.41 22.92 0.43
C ARG A 12 21.34 23.92 -0.03
N GLY A 13 21.67 24.69 -1.07
CA GLY A 13 20.71 25.57 -1.74
C GLY A 13 19.61 24.82 -2.51
N PRO A 14 18.56 25.50 -2.98
CA PRO A 14 17.47 24.87 -3.74
C PRO A 14 18.02 24.14 -4.97
N VAL A 15 17.67 22.86 -5.13
CA VAL A 15 18.07 22.08 -6.29
C VAL A 15 16.86 21.77 -7.15
N TRP A 16 16.99 22.12 -8.43
CA TRP A 16 15.98 21.83 -9.43
C TRP A 16 15.88 20.32 -9.65
N PRO A 17 14.66 19.76 -9.71
CA PRO A 17 14.46 18.35 -9.94
C PRO A 17 14.95 17.95 -11.32
N THR A 18 15.55 16.77 -11.43
CA THR A 18 15.96 16.20 -12.71
C THR A 18 14.73 15.72 -13.50
N GLY A 19 14.85 15.58 -14.82
CA GLY A 19 13.78 15.01 -15.65
C GLY A 19 13.41 13.59 -15.23
N SER A 20 14.38 12.78 -14.80
CA SER A 20 14.13 11.43 -14.28
C SER A 20 13.34 11.46 -12.97
N PHE A 21 13.68 12.38 -12.05
CA PHE A 21 12.93 12.57 -10.81
C PHE A 21 11.48 12.93 -11.11
N LEU A 22 11.24 13.94 -11.96
CA LEU A 22 9.90 14.35 -12.36
C LEU A 22 9.13 13.21 -13.06
N GLY A 23 9.80 12.42 -13.89
CA GLY A 23 9.21 11.25 -14.54
C GLY A 23 8.70 10.22 -13.55
N TRP A 24 9.52 9.83 -12.57
CA TRP A 24 9.11 8.88 -11.53
C TRP A 24 8.04 9.46 -10.61
N THR A 25 8.09 10.75 -10.27
CA THR A 25 7.02 11.43 -9.53
C THR A 25 5.71 11.39 -10.29
N PHE A 26 5.73 11.61 -11.61
CA PHE A 26 4.53 11.52 -12.43
C PHE A 26 3.95 10.11 -12.45
N VAL A 27 4.79 9.09 -12.63
CA VAL A 27 4.36 7.67 -12.59
C VAL A 27 3.72 7.34 -11.24
N GLN A 28 4.33 7.77 -10.14
CA GLN A 28 3.81 7.56 -8.78
C GLN A 28 2.49 8.29 -8.54
N ALA A 29 2.37 9.54 -9.01
CA ALA A 29 1.15 10.34 -8.91
C ALA A 29 0.01 9.71 -9.72
N ALA A 30 0.27 9.31 -10.97
CA ALA A 30 -0.72 8.65 -11.83
C ALA A 30 -1.19 7.31 -11.23
N GLY A 31 -0.24 6.48 -10.76
CA GLY A 31 -0.56 5.21 -10.09
C GLY A 31 -1.40 5.41 -8.83
N SER A 32 -1.09 6.44 -8.03
CA SER A 32 -1.86 6.78 -6.83
C SER A 32 -3.28 7.24 -7.16
N LEU A 33 -3.44 8.09 -8.18
CA LEU A 33 -4.75 8.55 -8.62
C LEU A 33 -5.63 7.39 -9.08
N LEU A 34 -5.06 6.46 -9.85
CA LEU A 34 -5.75 5.24 -10.28
C LEU A 34 -6.13 4.36 -9.08
N GLY A 35 -5.19 4.12 -8.16
CA GLY A 35 -5.43 3.32 -6.95
C GLY A 35 -6.56 3.90 -6.10
N VAL A 36 -6.51 5.19 -5.79
CA VAL A 36 -7.56 5.89 -5.04
C VAL A 36 -8.89 5.87 -5.78
N GLY A 37 -8.89 6.08 -7.10
CA GLY A 37 -10.09 5.99 -7.93
C GLY A 37 -10.77 4.62 -7.87
N LEU A 38 -9.97 3.54 -7.94
CA LEU A 38 -10.47 2.17 -7.80
C LEU A 38 -11.00 1.89 -6.39
N VAL A 39 -10.33 2.38 -5.35
CA VAL A 39 -10.80 2.27 -3.96
C VAL A 39 -12.15 2.96 -3.80
N ILE A 40 -12.30 4.20 -4.27
CA ILE A 40 -13.58 4.93 -4.24
C ILE A 40 -14.67 4.13 -4.96
N LYS A 41 -14.36 3.53 -6.11
CA LYS A 41 -15.31 2.69 -6.86
C LYS A 41 -15.67 1.41 -6.10
N ALA A 42 -14.72 0.77 -5.41
CA ALA A 42 -14.99 -0.40 -4.58
C ALA A 42 -15.93 -0.06 -3.41
N TYR A 43 -15.74 1.07 -2.72
CA TYR A 43 -16.66 1.54 -1.67
C TYR A 43 -18.08 1.78 -2.18
N GLN A 44 -18.26 2.16 -3.44
CA GLN A 44 -19.58 2.35 -4.04
C GLN A 44 -20.31 1.04 -4.37
N MET A 45 -19.59 -0.07 -4.53
CA MET A 45 -20.13 -1.34 -5.02
C MET A 45 -20.18 -2.45 -3.97
N ALA A 46 -19.41 -2.35 -2.88
CA ALA A 46 -19.24 -3.43 -1.92
C ALA A 46 -19.86 -3.12 -0.54
N GLU A 47 -20.37 -4.15 0.15
CA GLU A 47 -20.70 -4.05 1.57
C GLU A 47 -19.44 -3.70 2.37
N ALA A 48 -19.56 -2.84 3.40
CA ALA A 48 -18.44 -2.27 4.18
C ALA A 48 -17.44 -3.33 4.68
N THR A 49 -17.91 -4.56 4.90
CA THR A 49 -17.14 -5.74 5.29
C THR A 49 -16.11 -6.18 4.24
N THR A 50 -16.36 -5.97 2.95
CA THR A 50 -15.40 -6.33 1.88
C THR A 50 -14.29 -5.29 1.76
N VAL A 51 -14.59 -4.02 2.06
CA VAL A 51 -13.62 -2.94 1.91
C VAL A 51 -12.59 -2.94 3.04
N SER A 52 -13.01 -3.28 4.26
CA SER A 52 -12.10 -3.47 5.40
C SER A 52 -11.04 -4.55 5.13
N VAL A 53 -11.33 -5.55 4.31
CA VAL A 53 -10.34 -6.58 3.89
C VAL A 53 -9.26 -6.01 2.96
N PHE A 54 -9.59 -5.04 2.11
CA PHE A 54 -8.62 -4.36 1.25
C PHE A 54 -7.61 -3.53 2.04
N GLU A 55 -8.04 -2.91 3.15
CA GLU A 55 -7.13 -2.18 4.04
C GLU A 55 -6.04 -3.10 4.61
N TYR A 56 -6.39 -4.35 4.93
CA TYR A 56 -5.45 -5.35 5.42
C TYR A 56 -4.53 -5.92 4.34
N ALA A 57 -4.97 -5.95 3.07
CA ALA A 57 -4.18 -6.41 1.93
C ALA A 57 -3.00 -5.48 1.59
N ILE A 58 -3.00 -4.23 2.07
CA ILE A 58 -1.90 -3.29 1.84
C ILE A 58 -0.59 -3.77 2.47
N LEU A 59 -0.65 -4.56 3.55
CA LEU A 59 0.51 -5.03 4.28
C LEU A 59 1.35 -6.05 3.49
N PRO A 60 0.79 -7.16 2.95
CA PRO A 60 1.55 -8.03 2.06
C PRO A 60 2.03 -7.33 0.78
N ILE A 61 1.24 -6.40 0.23
CA ILE A 61 1.63 -5.63 -0.96
C ILE A 61 2.82 -4.70 -0.65
N SER A 62 2.78 -4.00 0.48
CA SER A 62 3.86 -3.15 0.96
C SER A 62 5.15 -3.95 1.18
N ALA A 63 5.03 -5.11 1.84
CA ALA A 63 6.11 -6.08 1.98
C ALA A 63 6.73 -6.49 0.62
N GLY A 64 5.89 -6.79 -0.37
CA GLY A 64 6.33 -7.10 -1.73
C GLY A 64 7.08 -5.95 -2.39
N TRP A 65 6.61 -4.71 -2.22
CA TRP A 65 7.30 -3.52 -2.75
C TRP A 65 8.62 -3.24 -2.05
N THR A 66 8.67 -3.45 -0.72
CA THR A 66 9.90 -3.30 0.06
C THR A 66 10.99 -4.23 -0.47
N TRP A 67 10.64 -5.50 -0.67
CA TRP A 67 11.56 -6.46 -1.26
C TRP A 67 11.97 -6.07 -2.68
N LEU A 68 11.03 -5.65 -3.52
CA LEU A 68 11.31 -5.35 -4.93
C LEU A 68 12.17 -4.09 -5.12
N LEU A 69 12.03 -3.07 -4.27
CA LEU A 69 12.78 -1.81 -4.40
C LEU A 69 14.10 -1.82 -3.64
N TRP A 70 14.15 -2.44 -2.45
CA TRP A 70 15.31 -2.39 -1.57
C TRP A 70 16.01 -3.75 -1.41
N GLY A 71 15.45 -4.85 -1.90
CA GLY A 71 15.99 -6.19 -1.70
C GLY A 71 15.86 -6.71 -0.26
N GLU A 72 15.21 -5.95 0.62
CA GLU A 72 15.09 -6.27 2.04
C GLU A 72 14.02 -7.35 2.24
N THR A 73 14.40 -8.42 2.94
CA THR A 73 13.47 -9.52 3.26
C THR A 73 12.86 -9.33 4.63
N LEU A 74 11.60 -9.72 4.78
CA LEU A 74 10.94 -9.71 6.08
C LEU A 74 11.45 -10.84 6.97
N ASP A 75 11.62 -10.52 8.25
CA ASP A 75 11.86 -11.50 9.29
C ASP A 75 10.68 -12.47 9.44
N TRP A 76 10.93 -13.64 10.00
CA TRP A 76 9.93 -14.71 10.15
C TRP A 76 8.69 -14.25 10.93
N THR A 77 8.88 -13.39 11.93
CA THR A 77 7.79 -12.79 12.72
C THR A 77 6.86 -11.94 11.87
N ALA A 78 7.40 -11.17 10.92
CA ALA A 78 6.61 -10.33 10.04
C ALA A 78 5.82 -11.16 9.01
N TRP A 79 6.38 -12.27 8.52
CA TRP A 79 5.64 -13.22 7.69
C TRP A 79 4.44 -13.83 8.42
N ILE A 80 4.59 -14.17 9.70
CA ILE A 80 3.48 -14.67 10.53
C ILE A 80 2.38 -13.60 10.66
N GLY A 81 2.76 -12.35 10.92
CA GLY A 81 1.81 -11.24 10.99
C GLY A 81 1.02 -11.05 9.69
N ILE A 82 1.71 -11.06 8.55
CA ILE A 82 1.09 -10.98 7.22
C ILE A 82 0.12 -12.14 6.98
N ALA A 83 0.49 -13.37 7.34
CA ALA A 83 -0.35 -14.55 7.19
C ALA A 83 -1.63 -14.45 8.03
N LEU A 84 -1.53 -14.03 9.30
CA LEU A 84 -2.69 -13.86 10.20
C LEU A 84 -3.66 -12.79 9.69
N ILE A 85 -3.13 -11.66 9.23
CA ILE A 85 -3.93 -10.55 8.70
C ILE A 85 -4.64 -10.96 7.41
N THR A 86 -3.93 -11.63 6.51
CA THR A 86 -4.51 -12.15 5.25
C THR A 86 -5.63 -13.15 5.55
N LEU A 87 -5.43 -14.06 6.51
CA LEU A 87 -6.42 -15.04 6.93
C LEU A 87 -7.66 -14.38 7.53
N ALA A 88 -7.49 -13.39 8.40
CA ALA A 88 -8.60 -12.62 8.97
C ALA A 88 -9.41 -11.93 7.86
N GLY A 89 -8.72 -11.32 6.89
CA GLY A 89 -9.35 -10.73 5.71
C GLY A 89 -10.20 -11.72 4.92
N VAL A 90 -9.66 -12.92 4.63
CA VAL A 90 -10.39 -13.98 3.90
C VAL A 90 -11.62 -14.47 4.67
N ILE A 91 -11.55 -14.58 6.01
CA ILE A 91 -12.68 -14.98 6.84
C ILE A 91 -13.80 -13.94 6.78
N ILE A 92 -13.45 -12.65 6.88
CA ILE A 92 -14.39 -11.52 6.87
C ILE A 92 -15.08 -11.37 5.50
N ALA A 93 -14.35 -11.61 4.40
CA ALA A 93 -14.89 -11.50 3.04
C ALA A 93 -15.91 -12.59 2.66
N ARG A 94 -16.16 -13.60 3.51
CA ARG A 94 -17.10 -14.68 3.19
C ARG A 94 -18.54 -14.15 3.15
N PRO A 95 -19.30 -14.38 2.07
CA PRO A 95 -20.69 -13.94 1.98
C PRO A 95 -21.52 -14.55 3.12
N GLY A 96 -22.13 -13.69 3.94
CA GLY A 96 -23.12 -14.12 4.92
C GLY A 96 -24.31 -14.72 4.18
N ARG A 97 -24.73 -15.94 4.57
CA ARG A 97 -25.98 -16.52 4.06
C ARG A 97 -27.12 -15.62 4.50
N ARG A 98 -27.66 -14.80 3.59
CA ARG A 98 -28.88 -14.03 3.85
C ARG A 98 -30.02 -15.03 4.03
N SER A 99 -30.56 -15.12 5.23
CA SER A 99 -31.83 -15.81 5.47
C SER A 99 -32.92 -15.06 4.70
N PRO A 100 -33.78 -15.76 3.92
CA PRO A 100 -34.94 -15.12 3.32
C PRO A 100 -35.81 -14.55 4.44
N VAL A 101 -36.06 -13.24 4.43
CA VAL A 101 -37.14 -12.66 5.21
C VAL A 101 -38.43 -13.23 4.63
N ALA A 102 -39.09 -14.09 5.40
CA ALA A 102 -40.41 -14.60 5.08
C ALA A 102 -41.38 -13.41 5.00
N ALA A 103 -42.16 -13.40 3.92
CA ALA A 103 -43.15 -12.38 3.57
C ALA A 103 -44.29 -12.28 4.59
#